data_AF-A0AAW5WB44-F1
#
_entry.id   AF-A0AAW5WB44-F1
#
_cell.length_a   1.000
_cell.length_b   1.000
_cell.length_c   1.000
_cell.angle_alpha   90.00
_cell.angle_beta   90.00
_cell.angle_gamma   90.00
#
_symmetry.space_group_name_H-M   'P 1'
#
loop_
_entity.id
_entity.type
_entity.pdbx_description
1 polymer ?
#
loop_
_entity_poly.entity_id
_entity_poly.type
_entity_poly.pdbx_seq_one_letter_code
_entity_poly.pdbx_strand_id
1 'polypeptide(L)'
;MKNKNNQSNDSLFNAKSKKDVIRLLKMGVDINTLNEHGQNALFHCRSPEAMRAMLDAGINIHHLDNRAENALFHINDIKTIDILIRNGININHRNQSGQLAFPNFSVTPEAMTLLIESGLDIHTLDNNGRTPLFTPLLANIYILLIEAGCDINHRDHNGQTAFDFLQSSQYDLALAYSIHLKDSSPVIFKHLTHASVELMFELNEQGIDFNIDNQCRLSIDESEAKEIITVARNITDLSQVTFCLGHSEIPIIEYASKSLIKFLIDCNITVDTDLLKNRDLYNEIIQYKKLNSDASSNLNPGRIVL
;
A
#
# COMPACT_ATOMS: atom_id res chain seq x y z
N MET A 1 -28.13 -42.19 22.95
CA MET A 1 -29.41 -41.68 22.44
C MET A 1 -29.12 -40.45 21.58
N LYS A 2 -29.70 -40.44 20.37
CA LYS A 2 -29.39 -39.55 19.25
C LYS A 2 -29.88 -38.11 19.52
N ASN A 3 -29.05 -37.11 19.20
CA ASN A 3 -29.50 -35.94 18.43
C ASN A 3 -28.30 -35.19 17.79
N LYS A 4 -27.73 -35.81 16.76
CA LYS A 4 -27.05 -35.11 15.68
C LYS A 4 -28.15 -34.74 14.66
N ASN A 5 -28.16 -33.49 14.19
CA ASN A 5 -28.96 -32.95 13.06
C ASN A 5 -30.10 -31.94 13.36
N ASN A 6 -30.01 -31.15 14.45
CA ASN A 6 -30.72 -29.86 14.52
C ASN A 6 -29.85 -28.68 14.99
N GLN A 7 -28.53 -28.89 15.13
CA GLN A 7 -27.60 -27.91 15.72
C GLN A 7 -27.22 -26.74 14.81
N SER A 8 -27.52 -26.76 13.51
CA SER A 8 -27.11 -25.62 12.64
C SER A 8 -27.97 -24.38 12.86
N ASN A 9 -29.27 -24.52 13.13
CA ASN A 9 -30.18 -23.37 13.27
C ASN A 9 -30.25 -22.82 14.71
N ASP A 10 -30.01 -23.65 15.73
CA ASP A 10 -30.01 -23.25 17.16
C ASP A 10 -28.57 -23.15 17.72
N SER A 11 -27.73 -22.39 17.03
CA SER A 11 -26.34 -22.16 17.43
C SER A 11 -26.12 -20.70 17.83
N LEU A 12 -25.26 -20.45 18.82
CA LEU A 12 -24.93 -19.08 19.27
C LEU A 12 -24.37 -18.22 18.13
N PHE A 13 -23.64 -18.85 17.20
CA PHE A 13 -23.09 -18.23 15.99
C PHE A 13 -24.15 -17.66 15.04
N ASN A 14 -25.40 -18.14 15.13
CA ASN A 14 -26.52 -17.73 14.28
C ASN A 14 -27.55 -16.86 15.01
N ALA A 15 -27.27 -16.45 16.25
CA ALA A 15 -28.19 -15.61 17.02
C ALA A 15 -28.35 -14.22 16.38
N LYS A 16 -29.60 -13.81 16.15
CA LYS A 16 -29.94 -12.54 15.48
C LYS A 16 -30.61 -11.54 16.41
N SER A 17 -31.01 -11.95 17.60
CA SER A 17 -31.65 -11.10 18.59
C SER A 17 -31.18 -11.39 20.01
N LYS A 18 -31.43 -10.46 20.93
CA LYS A 18 -31.26 -10.67 22.37
C LYS A 18 -32.05 -11.88 22.89
N LYS A 19 -33.24 -12.15 22.33
CA LYS A 19 -34.08 -13.29 22.72
C LYS A 19 -33.41 -14.62 22.36
N ASP A 20 -32.75 -14.70 21.20
CA ASP A 20 -32.02 -15.90 20.77
C ASP A 20 -30.88 -16.20 21.73
N VAL A 21 -30.06 -15.19 22.04
CA VAL A 21 -28.92 -15.30 22.98
C VAL A 21 -29.41 -15.79 24.35
N ILE A 22 -30.42 -15.13 24.93
CA ILE A 22 -30.97 -15.53 26.24
C ILE A 22 -31.53 -16.96 26.21
N ARG A 23 -32.24 -17.33 25.15
CA ARG A 23 -32.80 -18.67 25.00
C ARG A 23 -31.71 -19.74 24.95
N LEU A 24 -30.65 -19.51 24.16
CA LEU A 24 -29.53 -20.45 24.01
C LEU A 24 -28.74 -20.60 25.33
N LEU A 25 -28.49 -19.51 26.05
CA LEU A 25 -27.85 -19.57 27.37
C LEU A 25 -28.70 -20.33 28.39
N LYS A 26 -30.03 -20.16 28.37
CA LYS A 26 -30.96 -20.95 29.21
C LYS A 26 -30.95 -22.44 28.87
N MET A 27 -30.61 -22.81 27.63
CA MET A 27 -30.43 -24.20 27.21
C MET A 27 -29.08 -24.78 27.62
N GLY A 28 -28.23 -24.00 28.31
CA GLY A 28 -26.91 -24.43 28.76
C GLY A 28 -25.81 -24.32 27.70
N VAL A 29 -26.04 -23.58 26.61
CA VAL A 29 -24.98 -23.27 25.64
C VAL A 29 -23.95 -22.36 26.32
N ASP A 30 -22.68 -22.74 26.26
CA ASP A 30 -21.59 -21.90 26.75
C ASP A 30 -21.41 -20.67 25.83
N ILE A 31 -21.43 -19.47 26.41
CA ILE A 31 -21.25 -18.20 25.70
C ILE A 31 -19.91 -18.13 24.95
N ASN A 32 -18.89 -18.85 25.44
CA ASN A 32 -17.55 -18.90 24.86
C ASN A 32 -17.29 -20.14 23.99
N THR A 33 -18.34 -20.84 23.56
CA THR A 33 -18.21 -21.96 22.62
C THR A 33 -17.46 -21.53 21.37
N LEU A 34 -16.52 -22.36 20.90
CA LEU A 34 -15.74 -22.12 19.70
C LEU A 34 -16.19 -23.02 18.54
N ASN A 35 -16.10 -22.51 17.31
CA ASN A 35 -16.26 -23.32 16.10
C ASN A 35 -14.95 -24.02 15.71
N GLU A 36 -14.93 -24.75 14.58
CA GLU A 36 -13.74 -25.47 14.09
C GLU A 36 -12.56 -24.56 13.70
N HIS A 37 -12.82 -23.28 13.44
CA HIS A 37 -11.81 -22.26 13.15
C HIS A 37 -11.26 -21.61 14.43
N GLY A 38 -11.70 -22.07 15.60
CA GLY A 38 -11.34 -21.48 16.89
C GLY A 38 -12.02 -20.14 17.14
N GLN A 39 -13.15 -19.84 16.50
CA GLN A 39 -13.83 -18.55 16.62
C GLN A 39 -15.00 -18.65 17.61
N ASN A 40 -15.25 -17.59 18.39
CA ASN A 40 -16.49 -17.45 19.16
C ASN A 40 -17.59 -16.77 18.33
N ALA A 41 -18.78 -16.61 18.90
CA ALA A 41 -19.94 -16.09 18.17
C ALA A 41 -19.81 -14.62 17.71
N LEU A 42 -18.93 -13.81 18.30
CA LEU A 42 -18.74 -12.41 17.87
C LEU A 42 -18.21 -12.30 16.44
N PHE A 43 -17.37 -13.24 16.00
CA PHE A 43 -16.74 -13.22 14.68
C PHE A 43 -17.77 -13.22 13.53
N HIS A 44 -18.97 -13.74 13.79
CA HIS A 44 -20.04 -13.89 12.79
C HIS A 44 -21.24 -12.97 13.05
N CYS A 45 -21.26 -12.27 14.18
CA CYS A 45 -22.44 -11.54 14.61
C CYS A 45 -22.64 -10.26 13.79
N ARG A 46 -23.72 -10.21 13.01
CA ARG A 46 -24.15 -9.03 12.23
C ARG A 46 -25.28 -8.23 12.88
N SER A 47 -25.82 -8.72 14.00
CA SER A 47 -26.92 -8.07 14.70
C SER A 47 -26.41 -7.28 15.91
N PRO A 48 -26.54 -5.94 15.91
CA PRO A 48 -26.17 -5.10 17.06
C PRO A 48 -26.85 -5.54 18.37
N GLU A 49 -28.10 -5.99 18.30
CA GLU A 49 -28.87 -6.41 19.48
C GLU A 49 -28.37 -7.74 20.05
N ALA A 50 -28.06 -8.70 19.17
CA ALA A 50 -27.48 -9.98 19.60
C ALA A 50 -26.06 -9.78 20.14
N MET A 51 -25.25 -8.98 19.46
CA MET A 51 -23.87 -8.67 19.87
C MET A 51 -23.83 -8.05 21.27
N ARG A 52 -24.67 -7.03 21.54
CA ARG A 52 -24.79 -6.44 22.88
C ARG A 52 -25.19 -7.50 23.92
N ALA A 53 -26.17 -8.35 23.60
CA ALA A 53 -26.59 -9.41 24.52
C ALA A 53 -25.49 -10.45 24.79
N MET A 54 -24.65 -10.77 23.81
CA MET A 54 -23.50 -11.66 23.99
C MET A 54 -22.42 -11.02 24.87
N LEU A 55 -22.14 -9.74 24.66
CA LEU A 55 -21.20 -8.95 25.48
C LEU A 55 -21.68 -8.80 26.93
N ASP A 56 -22.96 -8.48 27.12
CA ASP A 56 -23.61 -8.44 28.45
C ASP A 56 -23.53 -9.81 29.16
N ALA A 57 -23.55 -10.90 28.40
CA ALA A 57 -23.43 -12.26 28.90
C ALA A 57 -21.97 -12.73 29.14
N GLY A 58 -20.98 -11.86 28.91
CA GLY A 58 -19.57 -12.16 29.19
C GLY A 58 -18.87 -12.98 28.12
N ILE A 59 -19.28 -12.88 26.84
CA ILE A 59 -18.48 -13.42 25.74
C ILE A 59 -17.10 -12.75 25.74
N ASN A 60 -16.03 -13.53 25.53
CA ASN A 60 -14.67 -13.00 25.48
C ASN A 60 -14.46 -12.17 24.21
N ILE A 61 -14.49 -10.83 24.32
CA ILE A 61 -14.26 -9.91 23.21
C ILE A 61 -12.82 -9.96 22.66
N HIS A 62 -11.85 -10.39 23.48
CA HIS A 62 -10.44 -10.48 23.11
C HIS A 62 -10.03 -11.86 22.61
N HIS A 63 -10.98 -12.76 22.37
CA HIS A 63 -10.70 -14.08 21.83
C HIS A 63 -10.05 -14.01 20.45
N LEU A 64 -9.08 -14.87 20.20
CA LEU A 64 -8.38 -14.98 18.93
C LEU A 64 -8.66 -16.33 18.27
N ASP A 65 -8.86 -16.32 16.95
CA ASP A 65 -9.03 -17.54 16.17
C ASP A 65 -7.70 -18.23 15.83
N ASN A 66 -7.76 -19.32 15.06
CA ASN A 66 -6.58 -20.10 14.68
C ASN A 66 -5.55 -19.32 13.84
N ARG A 67 -5.92 -18.16 13.27
CA ARG A 67 -5.04 -17.24 12.52
C ARG A 67 -4.55 -16.08 13.38
N ALA A 68 -4.78 -16.16 14.69
CA ALA A 68 -4.58 -15.08 15.64
C ALA A 68 -5.37 -13.82 15.26
N GLU A 69 -6.58 -13.95 14.68
CA GLU A 69 -7.44 -12.81 14.38
C GLU A 69 -8.46 -12.60 15.50
N ASN A 70 -8.76 -11.35 15.85
CA ASN A 70 -9.89 -11.04 16.73
C ASN A 70 -11.18 -10.85 15.90
N ALA A 71 -12.32 -10.63 16.56
CA ALA A 71 -13.61 -10.50 15.88
C ALA A 71 -13.67 -9.34 14.86
N LEU A 72 -12.84 -8.30 15.01
CA LEU A 72 -12.85 -7.12 14.14
C LEU A 72 -12.39 -7.45 12.70
N PHE A 73 -11.54 -8.47 12.51
CA PHE A 73 -11.11 -8.94 11.18
C PHE A 73 -12.27 -9.47 10.32
N HIS A 74 -13.37 -9.86 10.97
CA HIS A 74 -14.47 -10.57 10.32
C HIS A 74 -15.73 -9.72 10.21
N ILE A 75 -15.73 -8.48 10.70
CA ILE A 75 -16.91 -7.61 10.78
C ILE A 75 -16.72 -6.36 9.93
N ASN A 76 -17.76 -6.00 9.17
CA ASN A 76 -17.76 -4.83 8.28
C ASN A 76 -18.92 -3.84 8.52
N ASP A 77 -19.94 -4.20 9.31
CA ASP A 77 -21.05 -3.28 9.60
C ASP A 77 -20.65 -2.26 10.69
N ILE A 78 -20.79 -0.98 10.37
CA ILE A 78 -20.38 0.14 11.24
C ILE A 78 -21.00 0.08 12.64
N LYS A 79 -22.26 -0.37 12.79
CA LYS A 79 -22.92 -0.44 14.10
C LYS A 79 -22.31 -1.53 14.96
N THR A 80 -22.00 -2.67 14.36
CA THR A 80 -21.30 -3.75 15.06
C THR A 80 -19.84 -3.39 15.38
N ILE A 81 -19.14 -2.68 14.48
CA ILE A 81 -17.80 -2.14 14.74
C ILE A 81 -17.82 -1.18 15.94
N ASP A 82 -18.74 -0.20 15.95
CA ASP A 82 -18.92 0.75 17.07
C ASP A 82 -19.17 0.03 18.40
N ILE A 83 -19.97 -1.04 18.40
CA ILE A 83 -20.20 -1.84 19.60
C ILE A 83 -18.91 -2.50 20.09
N LEU A 84 -18.14 -3.13 19.21
CA LEU A 84 -16.89 -3.78 19.60
C LEU A 84 -15.87 -2.76 20.14
N ILE A 85 -15.73 -1.62 19.48
CA ILE A 85 -14.83 -0.53 19.89
C ILE A 85 -15.21 -0.04 21.30
N ARG A 86 -16.50 0.28 21.53
CA ARG A 86 -16.97 0.75 22.84
C ARG A 86 -16.86 -0.28 23.96
N ASN A 87 -16.75 -1.56 23.62
CA ASN A 87 -16.51 -2.64 24.58
C ASN A 87 -15.02 -3.02 24.69
N GLY A 88 -14.13 -2.21 24.12
CA GLY A 88 -12.70 -2.31 24.33
C GLY A 88 -11.99 -3.34 23.47
N ILE A 89 -12.54 -3.73 22.30
CA ILE A 89 -11.78 -4.59 21.38
C ILE A 89 -10.43 -3.94 21.05
N ASN A 90 -9.37 -4.74 20.94
CA ASN A 90 -8.07 -4.24 20.51
C ASN A 90 -8.11 -3.95 19.00
N ILE A 91 -8.31 -2.69 18.63
CA ILE A 91 -8.34 -2.22 17.24
C ILE A 91 -6.99 -2.46 16.54
N ASN A 92 -5.89 -2.39 17.30
CA ASN A 92 -4.52 -2.51 16.82
C ASN A 92 -3.96 -3.94 16.94
N HIS A 93 -4.83 -4.94 17.06
CA HIS A 93 -4.43 -6.33 17.10
C HIS A 93 -3.90 -6.78 15.74
N ARG A 94 -2.78 -7.51 15.73
CA ARG A 94 -2.14 -8.03 14.52
C ARG A 94 -2.34 -9.54 14.41
N ASN A 95 -2.74 -10.01 13.23
CA ASN A 95 -2.83 -11.45 12.95
C ASN A 95 -1.43 -12.08 12.74
N GLN A 96 -1.39 -13.37 12.41
CA GLN A 96 -0.13 -14.09 12.15
C GLN A 96 0.73 -13.46 11.04
N SER A 97 0.13 -12.77 10.08
CA SER A 97 0.82 -12.05 8.99
C SER A 97 1.27 -10.65 9.39
N GLY A 98 1.03 -10.24 10.64
CA GLY A 98 1.33 -8.89 11.12
C GLY A 98 0.32 -7.83 10.67
N GLN A 99 -0.79 -8.24 10.04
CA GLN A 99 -1.80 -7.33 9.49
C GLN A 99 -2.79 -6.93 10.58
N LEU A 100 -3.25 -5.69 10.54
CA LEU A 100 -4.40 -5.22 11.31
C LEU A 100 -5.71 -5.78 10.73
N ALA A 101 -6.82 -5.68 11.48
CA ALA A 101 -8.15 -6.06 10.99
C ALA A 101 -8.57 -5.32 9.71
N PHE A 102 -7.98 -4.13 9.55
CA PHE A 102 -8.04 -3.25 8.41
C PHE A 102 -6.64 -3.11 7.83
N PRO A 103 -6.50 -2.59 6.61
CA PRO A 103 -7.54 -2.42 5.58
C PRO A 103 -7.90 -3.72 4.85
N ASN A 104 -9.18 -3.89 4.53
CA ASN A 104 -9.64 -4.87 3.55
C ASN A 104 -10.77 -4.26 2.69
N PHE A 105 -11.05 -4.84 1.52
CA PHE A 105 -12.01 -4.29 0.56
C PHE A 105 -13.46 -4.14 1.07
N SER A 106 -13.83 -4.78 2.17
CA SER A 106 -15.22 -4.79 2.64
C SER A 106 -15.56 -3.60 3.54
N VAL A 107 -14.59 -2.72 3.78
CA VAL A 107 -14.67 -1.63 4.74
C VAL A 107 -15.27 -0.40 4.08
N THR A 108 -16.31 0.17 4.69
CA THR A 108 -16.91 1.42 4.21
C THR A 108 -16.13 2.64 4.72
N PRO A 109 -16.22 3.80 4.05
CA PRO A 109 -15.58 5.03 4.50
C PRO A 109 -15.96 5.41 5.92
N GLU A 110 -17.23 5.28 6.26
CA GLU A 110 -17.73 5.64 7.59
C GLU A 110 -17.15 4.71 8.67
N ALA A 111 -17.01 3.42 8.36
CA ALA A 111 -16.34 2.47 9.25
C ALA A 111 -14.85 2.81 9.40
N MET A 112 -14.16 3.17 8.30
CA MET A 112 -12.76 3.59 8.33
C MET A 112 -12.55 4.85 9.17
N THR A 113 -13.37 5.89 8.95
CA THR A 113 -13.34 7.12 9.76
C THR A 113 -13.51 6.80 11.25
N LEU A 114 -14.51 5.99 11.60
CA LEU A 114 -14.74 5.57 12.99
C LEU A 114 -13.50 4.90 13.61
N LEU A 115 -12.81 4.04 12.86
CA LEU A 115 -11.63 3.33 13.37
C LEU A 115 -10.45 4.27 13.57
N ILE A 116 -10.20 5.16 12.61
CA ILE A 116 -9.16 6.20 12.70
C ILE A 116 -9.42 7.08 13.93
N GLU A 117 -10.64 7.59 14.08
CA GLU A 117 -11.05 8.41 15.24
C GLU A 117 -10.95 7.65 16.56
N SER A 118 -11.06 6.32 16.53
CA SER A 118 -10.94 5.44 17.70
C SER A 118 -9.51 4.99 17.99
N GLY A 119 -8.50 5.52 17.28
CA GLY A 119 -7.08 5.25 17.53
C GLY A 119 -6.49 4.06 16.78
N LEU A 120 -7.04 3.72 15.61
CA LEU A 120 -6.39 2.79 14.67
C LEU A 120 -4.98 3.30 14.30
N ASP A 121 -3.97 2.47 14.51
CA ASP A 121 -2.58 2.78 14.16
C ASP A 121 -2.33 2.52 12.67
N ILE A 122 -2.54 3.57 11.88
CA ILE A 122 -2.34 3.58 10.42
C ILE A 122 -0.87 3.39 10.00
N HIS A 123 0.08 3.45 10.92
CA HIS A 123 1.51 3.26 10.64
C HIS A 123 1.99 1.83 10.92
N THR A 124 1.08 0.94 11.34
CA THR A 124 1.41 -0.46 11.57
C THR A 124 1.92 -1.11 10.29
N LEU A 125 3.03 -1.83 10.41
CA LEU A 125 3.61 -2.60 9.31
C LEU A 125 3.22 -4.07 9.42
N ASP A 126 2.89 -4.71 8.30
CA ASP A 126 2.77 -6.17 8.23
C ASP A 126 4.15 -6.86 8.25
N ASN A 127 4.20 -8.19 8.20
CA ASN A 127 5.47 -8.94 8.22
C ASN A 127 6.34 -8.71 6.97
N ASN A 128 5.80 -8.14 5.90
CA ASN A 128 6.55 -7.73 4.71
C ASN A 128 6.98 -6.26 4.79
N GLY A 129 6.76 -5.59 5.91
CA GLY A 129 7.10 -4.18 6.07
C GLY A 129 6.10 -3.27 5.35
N ARG A 130 4.87 -3.70 5.08
CA ARG A 130 3.88 -2.93 4.32
C ARG A 130 2.98 -2.11 5.22
N THR A 131 2.72 -0.86 4.84
CA THR A 131 1.67 -0.02 5.43
C THR A 131 0.28 -0.44 4.94
N PRO A 132 -0.80 0.04 5.58
CA PRO A 132 -2.18 -0.12 5.10
C PRO A 132 -2.39 0.18 3.60
N LEU A 133 -1.67 1.15 3.03
CA LEU A 133 -1.81 1.55 1.63
C LEU A 133 -1.41 0.46 0.62
N PHE A 134 -0.66 -0.57 1.02
CA PHE A 134 -0.29 -1.68 0.13
C PHE A 134 -1.44 -2.66 -0.13
N THR A 135 -2.54 -2.56 0.60
CA THR A 135 -3.72 -3.35 0.32
C THR A 135 -4.53 -2.68 -0.79
N PRO A 136 -5.15 -3.47 -1.69
CA PRO A 136 -6.02 -2.86 -2.67
C PRO A 136 -7.32 -2.42 -1.97
N LEU A 137 -7.65 -1.15 -2.17
CA LEU A 137 -8.64 -0.39 -1.41
C LEU A 137 -9.56 0.35 -2.36
N LEU A 138 -10.77 0.66 -1.91
CA LEU A 138 -11.60 1.66 -2.59
C LEU A 138 -10.91 3.03 -2.49
N ALA A 139 -11.02 3.85 -3.54
CA ALA A 139 -10.33 5.15 -3.62
C ALA A 139 -10.62 6.07 -2.42
N ASN A 140 -11.85 6.08 -1.92
CA ASN A 140 -12.25 6.84 -0.73
C ASN A 140 -11.60 6.34 0.56
N ILE A 141 -11.37 5.03 0.72
CA ILE A 141 -10.63 4.48 1.87
C ILE A 141 -9.16 4.87 1.78
N TYR A 142 -8.60 4.79 0.57
CA TYR A 142 -7.22 5.19 0.31
C TYR A 142 -6.99 6.67 0.66
N ILE A 143 -7.93 7.55 0.27
CA ILE A 143 -7.93 8.98 0.63
C ILE A 143 -7.95 9.17 2.15
N LEU A 144 -8.87 8.53 2.87
CA LEU A 144 -8.97 8.66 4.32
C LEU A 144 -7.66 8.28 5.03
N LEU A 145 -6.96 7.25 4.56
CA LEU A 145 -5.67 6.85 5.12
C LEU A 145 -4.57 7.88 4.85
N ILE A 146 -4.55 8.48 3.66
CA ILE A 146 -3.62 9.58 3.34
C ILE A 146 -3.92 10.81 4.20
N GLU A 147 -5.20 11.19 4.34
CA GLU A 147 -5.62 12.30 5.19
C GLU A 147 -5.26 12.09 6.66
N ALA A 148 -5.32 10.84 7.12
CA ALA A 148 -4.88 10.46 8.46
C ALA A 148 -3.35 10.49 8.62
N GLY A 149 -2.58 10.71 7.54
CA GLY A 149 -1.13 10.87 7.56
C GLY A 149 -0.33 9.63 7.15
N CYS A 150 -0.96 8.63 6.52
CA CYS A 150 -0.23 7.43 6.09
C CYS A 150 0.83 7.79 5.03
N ASP A 151 2.06 7.32 5.23
CA ASP A 151 3.16 7.61 4.30
C ASP A 151 2.96 6.87 2.98
N ILE A 152 2.64 7.64 1.95
CA ILE A 152 2.43 7.17 0.58
C ILE A 152 3.73 6.69 -0.09
N ASN A 153 4.88 7.13 0.41
CA ASN A 153 6.20 6.80 -0.12
C ASN A 153 6.89 5.66 0.65
N HIS A 154 6.19 5.04 1.62
CA HIS A 154 6.75 3.94 2.40
C HIS A 154 7.12 2.76 1.50
N ARG A 155 8.25 2.11 1.81
CA ARG A 155 8.76 0.95 1.08
C ARG A 155 8.66 -0.32 1.91
N ASP A 156 8.15 -1.38 1.30
CA ASP A 156 8.14 -2.71 1.89
C ASP A 156 9.55 -3.35 1.87
N HIS A 157 9.69 -4.56 2.40
CA HIS A 157 10.97 -5.27 2.45
C HIS A 157 11.54 -5.61 1.06
N ASN A 158 10.73 -5.55 0.00
CA ASN A 158 11.18 -5.71 -1.39
C ASN A 158 11.49 -4.35 -2.04
N GLY A 159 11.41 -3.26 -1.28
CA GLY A 159 11.64 -1.92 -1.78
C GLY A 159 10.48 -1.35 -2.60
N GLN A 160 9.32 -2.01 -2.63
CA GLN A 160 8.14 -1.59 -3.38
C GLN A 160 7.34 -0.59 -2.56
N THR A 161 6.69 0.36 -3.23
CA THR A 161 5.73 1.30 -2.62
C THR A 161 4.29 0.78 -2.78
N ALA A 162 3.34 1.41 -2.10
CA ALA A 162 1.93 1.11 -2.32
C ALA A 162 1.55 1.21 -3.80
N PHE A 163 2.08 2.22 -4.53
CA PHE A 163 1.92 2.46 -5.97
C PHE A 163 2.27 1.29 -6.87
N ASP A 164 3.15 0.39 -6.45
CA ASP A 164 3.56 -0.73 -7.29
C ASP A 164 2.50 -1.84 -7.36
N PHE A 165 1.52 -1.79 -6.47
CA PHE A 165 0.40 -2.74 -6.39
C PHE A 165 -0.90 -2.16 -6.94
N LEU A 166 -0.86 -0.91 -7.38
CA LEU A 166 -1.99 -0.12 -7.79
C LEU A 166 -2.34 -0.41 -9.27
N GLN A 167 -3.51 -1.02 -9.54
CA GLN A 167 -3.93 -1.34 -10.93
C GLN A 167 -4.56 -0.13 -11.63
N SER A 168 -3.97 0.26 -12.77
CA SER A 168 -4.03 1.54 -13.53
C SER A 168 -5.39 2.18 -13.90
N SER A 169 -6.36 2.25 -13.00
CA SER A 169 -7.59 3.07 -13.18
C SER A 169 -8.19 3.63 -11.89
N GLN A 170 -7.62 3.34 -10.72
CA GLN A 170 -8.13 3.82 -9.43
C GLN A 170 -7.33 5.00 -8.85
N TYR A 171 -6.30 5.49 -9.56
CA TYR A 171 -5.26 6.39 -9.03
C TYR A 171 -5.41 7.85 -9.36
N ASP A 172 -6.24 8.19 -10.35
CA ASP A 172 -6.60 9.58 -10.66
C ASP A 172 -7.11 10.30 -9.40
N LEU A 173 -7.80 9.58 -8.51
CA LEU A 173 -8.35 10.13 -7.26
C LEU A 173 -7.34 10.27 -6.12
N ALA A 174 -6.47 9.27 -5.90
CA ALA A 174 -5.40 9.36 -4.90
C ALA A 174 -4.42 10.48 -5.28
N LEU A 175 -4.20 10.62 -6.59
CA LEU A 175 -3.40 11.67 -7.15
C LEU A 175 -4.04 13.04 -7.02
N ALA A 176 -5.33 13.16 -7.38
CA ALA A 176 -6.11 14.38 -7.22
C ALA A 176 -6.20 14.87 -5.77
N TYR A 177 -6.15 13.97 -4.79
CA TYR A 177 -6.27 14.33 -3.38
C TYR A 177 -4.96 14.82 -2.75
N SER A 178 -3.81 14.31 -3.21
CA SER A 178 -2.49 14.83 -2.81
C SER A 178 -2.34 16.33 -3.11
N ILE A 179 -3.05 16.84 -4.12
CA ILE A 179 -3.12 18.25 -4.55
C ILE A 179 -3.70 19.17 -3.46
N HIS A 180 -4.60 18.66 -2.61
CA HIS A 180 -5.43 19.47 -1.73
C HIS A 180 -4.94 19.57 -0.29
N LEU A 181 -3.87 18.89 0.10
CA LEU A 181 -3.16 19.12 1.38
C LEU A 181 -2.32 20.42 1.36
N LYS A 182 -2.84 21.44 0.66
CA LYS A 182 -2.46 22.85 0.58
C LYS A 182 -1.93 23.40 1.91
N ASP A 183 -0.64 23.18 2.16
CA ASP A 183 0.36 24.19 2.55
C ASP A 183 1.75 23.59 2.86
N SER A 184 2.09 22.39 2.38
CA SER A 184 3.41 21.80 2.72
C SER A 184 3.96 20.89 1.63
N SER A 185 4.79 21.51 0.77
CA SER A 185 5.79 20.86 -0.09
C SER A 185 5.26 20.02 -1.28
N PRO A 186 5.96 20.08 -2.44
CA PRO A 186 5.63 19.25 -3.61
C PRO A 186 5.72 17.76 -3.26
N VAL A 187 4.96 16.90 -3.96
CA VAL A 187 5.09 15.43 -3.82
C VAL A 187 6.53 15.03 -4.13
N ILE A 188 7.23 14.39 -3.19
CA ILE A 188 8.63 13.99 -3.39
C ILE A 188 8.68 12.50 -3.74
N PHE A 189 8.95 12.20 -5.01
CA PHE A 189 9.24 10.86 -5.47
C PHE A 189 10.66 10.46 -5.06
N LYS A 190 10.77 9.58 -4.07
CA LYS A 190 12.06 8.99 -3.63
C LYS A 190 12.39 7.69 -4.38
N HIS A 191 11.38 7.09 -4.99
CA HIS A 191 11.51 5.92 -5.83
C HIS A 191 10.54 6.02 -6.97
N LEU A 192 11.01 5.67 -8.16
CA LEU A 192 10.19 5.58 -9.35
C LEU A 192 10.04 4.12 -9.77
N THR A 193 8.86 3.82 -10.29
CA THR A 193 8.46 2.62 -11.01
C THR A 193 7.64 3.01 -12.23
N HIS A 194 7.17 2.04 -13.02
CA HIS A 194 6.26 2.32 -14.14
C HIS A 194 5.03 3.11 -13.69
N ALA A 195 4.36 2.62 -12.64
CA ALA A 195 3.15 3.23 -12.11
C ALA A 195 3.40 4.66 -11.60
N SER A 196 4.54 4.93 -10.95
CA SER A 196 4.84 6.29 -10.51
C SER A 196 5.10 7.25 -11.68
N VAL A 197 5.66 6.78 -12.80
CA VAL A 197 5.90 7.64 -13.97
C VAL A 197 4.59 8.00 -14.66
N GLU A 198 3.65 7.05 -14.78
CA GLU A 198 2.28 7.33 -15.23
C GLU A 198 1.60 8.36 -14.31
N LEU A 199 1.80 8.20 -13.00
CA LEU A 199 1.30 9.12 -12.00
C LEU A 199 1.87 10.54 -12.17
N MET A 200 3.18 10.66 -12.37
CA MET A 200 3.83 11.96 -12.61
C MET A 200 3.34 12.63 -13.89
N PHE A 201 3.04 11.85 -14.93
CA PHE A 201 2.47 12.38 -16.17
C PHE A 201 1.10 13.02 -15.89
N GLU A 202 0.23 12.30 -15.17
CA GLU A 202 -1.08 12.81 -14.79
C GLU A 202 -0.97 14.03 -13.86
N LEU A 203 0.01 14.04 -12.93
CA LEU A 203 0.30 15.21 -12.09
C LEU A 203 0.65 16.44 -12.93
N ASN A 204 1.51 16.24 -13.93
CA ASN A 204 1.95 17.30 -14.82
C ASN A 204 0.79 17.84 -15.68
N GLU A 205 -0.07 16.98 -16.22
CA GLU A 205 -1.25 17.39 -17.00
C GLU A 205 -2.25 18.20 -16.17
N GLN A 206 -2.37 17.90 -14.88
CA GLN A 206 -3.22 18.63 -13.94
C GLN A 206 -2.53 19.87 -13.32
N GLY A 207 -1.27 20.13 -13.66
CA GLY A 207 -0.51 21.31 -13.20
C GLY A 207 -0.09 21.27 -11.73
N ILE A 208 0.22 20.07 -11.21
CA ILE A 208 0.57 19.86 -9.81
C ILE A 208 2.08 19.69 -9.67
N ASP A 209 2.66 20.48 -8.77
CA ASP A 209 4.09 20.43 -8.52
C ASP A 209 4.48 19.13 -7.80
N PHE A 210 5.44 18.42 -8.38
CA PHE A 210 6.14 17.31 -7.77
C PHE A 210 7.65 17.48 -7.95
N ASN A 211 8.40 16.86 -7.05
CA ASN A 211 9.85 16.79 -7.10
C ASN A 211 10.29 15.33 -7.09
N ILE A 212 11.48 15.11 -7.61
CA ILE A 212 12.20 13.85 -7.45
C ILE A 212 13.31 14.09 -6.42
N ASP A 213 13.46 13.17 -5.48
CA ASP A 213 14.57 13.21 -4.53
C ASP A 213 15.91 13.08 -5.26
N ASN A 214 16.95 13.79 -4.81
CA ASN A 214 18.26 13.74 -5.46
C ASN A 214 18.91 12.35 -5.40
N GLN A 215 18.47 11.48 -4.50
CA GLN A 215 18.87 10.07 -4.42
C GLN A 215 17.79 9.12 -4.96
N CYS A 216 16.86 9.65 -5.75
CA CYS A 216 15.78 8.85 -6.28
C CYS A 216 16.31 7.74 -7.19
N ARG A 217 15.66 6.60 -7.08
CA ARG A 217 15.98 5.39 -7.85
C ARG A 217 14.81 5.04 -8.75
N LEU A 218 15.05 4.66 -9.99
CA LEU A 218 14.02 4.07 -10.86
C LEU A 218 14.25 2.56 -10.94
N SER A 219 13.32 1.78 -10.39
CA SER A 219 13.27 0.31 -10.58
C SER A 219 12.65 0.01 -11.93
N ILE A 220 13.41 -0.66 -12.80
CA ILE A 220 12.96 -0.91 -14.17
C ILE A 220 13.60 -2.16 -14.76
N ASP A 221 12.82 -2.87 -15.57
CA ASP A 221 13.35 -3.94 -16.41
C ASP A 221 13.96 -3.37 -17.69
N GLU A 222 15.06 -3.94 -18.16
CA GLU A 222 15.76 -3.44 -19.35
C GLU A 222 14.85 -3.37 -20.59
N SER A 223 13.89 -4.31 -20.72
CA SER A 223 12.92 -4.32 -21.82
C SER A 223 12.02 -3.08 -21.86
N GLU A 224 11.75 -2.47 -20.70
CA GLU A 224 10.85 -1.33 -20.54
C GLU A 224 11.62 -0.01 -20.38
N ALA A 225 12.91 -0.09 -20.04
CA ALA A 225 13.77 1.05 -19.71
C ALA A 225 13.66 2.23 -20.67
N LYS A 226 13.75 1.97 -21.97
CA LYS A 226 13.76 3.04 -22.98
C LYS A 226 12.42 3.76 -23.08
N GLU A 227 11.32 3.03 -22.98
CA GLU A 227 9.97 3.59 -23.11
C GLU A 227 9.68 4.53 -21.92
N ILE A 228 9.85 4.02 -20.70
CA ILE A 228 9.57 4.78 -19.47
C ILE A 228 10.47 6.01 -19.38
N ILE A 229 11.77 5.88 -19.69
CA ILE A 229 12.70 7.03 -19.67
C ILE A 229 12.28 8.10 -20.67
N THR A 230 11.81 7.70 -21.86
CA THR A 230 11.38 8.63 -22.90
C THR A 230 10.16 9.44 -22.45
N VAL A 231 9.24 8.82 -21.70
CA VAL A 231 8.09 9.51 -21.12
C VAL A 231 8.53 10.39 -19.95
N ALA A 232 9.23 9.83 -18.97
CA ALA A 232 9.63 10.50 -17.74
C ALA A 232 10.49 11.75 -18.00
N ARG A 233 11.40 11.71 -18.98
CA ARG A 233 12.28 12.87 -19.28
C ARG A 233 11.54 14.10 -19.83
N ASN A 234 10.30 13.95 -20.28
CA ASN A 234 9.50 15.07 -20.77
C ASN A 234 8.81 15.83 -19.63
N ILE A 235 8.70 15.20 -18.46
CA ILE A 235 7.98 15.73 -17.31
C ILE A 235 8.91 16.06 -16.14
N THR A 236 10.15 15.56 -16.13
CA THR A 236 11.09 15.78 -15.01
C THR A 236 12.56 15.65 -15.42
N ASP A 237 13.46 16.17 -14.58
CA ASP A 237 14.90 15.92 -14.73
C ASP A 237 15.29 14.57 -14.12
N LEU A 238 15.89 13.70 -14.92
CA LEU A 238 16.35 12.37 -14.53
C LEU A 238 17.88 12.30 -14.37
N SER A 239 18.59 13.42 -14.49
CA SER A 239 20.06 13.44 -14.56
C SER A 239 20.75 12.78 -13.36
N GLN A 240 20.15 12.88 -12.17
CA GLN A 240 20.65 12.31 -10.91
C GLN A 240 19.95 11.01 -10.48
N VAL A 241 18.96 10.54 -11.25
CA VAL A 241 18.21 9.32 -10.91
C VAL A 241 19.09 8.09 -11.13
N THR A 242 19.15 7.21 -10.14
CA THR A 242 19.86 5.93 -10.25
C THR A 242 18.92 4.85 -10.76
N PHE A 243 19.21 4.32 -11.95
CA PHE A 243 18.41 3.26 -12.57
C PHE A 243 18.84 1.90 -12.00
N CYS A 244 17.90 1.14 -11.46
CA CYS A 244 18.16 -0.14 -10.78
C CYS A 244 17.44 -1.30 -11.49
N LEU A 245 18.04 -2.49 -11.45
CA LEU A 245 17.50 -3.69 -12.09
C LEU A 245 16.32 -4.25 -11.29
N GLY A 246 15.12 -4.24 -11.87
CA GLY A 246 13.90 -4.75 -11.22
C GLY A 246 13.74 -4.16 -9.82
N HIS A 247 13.45 -5.02 -8.82
CA HIS A 247 13.35 -4.61 -7.40
C HIS A 247 14.67 -4.68 -6.63
N SER A 248 15.81 -4.92 -7.30
CA SER A 248 17.11 -4.95 -6.63
C SER A 248 17.66 -3.54 -6.42
N GLU A 249 18.55 -3.37 -5.45
CA GLU A 249 19.28 -2.11 -5.28
C GLU A 249 20.48 -1.98 -6.24
N ILE A 250 20.61 -2.91 -7.20
CA ILE A 250 21.76 -2.99 -8.10
C ILE A 250 21.57 -2.05 -9.29
N PRO A 251 22.52 -1.13 -9.56
CA PRO A 251 22.47 -0.26 -10.72
C PRO A 251 22.35 -1.06 -12.02
N ILE A 252 21.36 -0.73 -12.84
CA ILE A 252 21.03 -1.47 -14.07
C ILE A 252 22.22 -1.55 -15.02
N ILE A 253 23.12 -0.55 -14.98
CA ILE A 253 24.31 -0.47 -15.84
C ILE A 253 25.29 -1.63 -15.63
N GLU A 254 25.28 -2.29 -14.47
CA GLU A 254 26.11 -3.48 -14.23
C GLU A 254 25.74 -4.64 -15.15
N TYR A 255 24.48 -4.73 -15.58
CA TYR A 255 23.95 -5.85 -16.38
C TYR A 255 23.44 -5.42 -17.76
N ALA A 256 23.03 -4.16 -17.90
CA ALA A 256 22.39 -3.63 -19.09
C ALA A 256 23.17 -3.92 -20.37
N SER A 257 22.44 -4.06 -21.48
CA SER A 257 23.06 -4.07 -22.79
C SER A 257 23.79 -2.76 -23.07
N LYS A 258 24.81 -2.86 -23.92
CA LYS A 258 25.50 -1.69 -24.46
C LYS A 258 24.54 -0.66 -25.09
N SER A 259 23.45 -1.14 -25.69
CA SER A 259 22.45 -0.28 -26.32
C SER A 259 21.73 0.59 -25.29
N LEU A 260 21.33 0.01 -24.16
CA LEU A 260 20.68 0.75 -23.09
C LEU A 260 21.65 1.75 -22.45
N ILE A 261 22.90 1.35 -22.14
CA ILE A 261 23.88 2.26 -21.53
C ILE A 261 24.15 3.48 -22.43
N LYS A 262 24.30 3.29 -23.75
CA LYS A 262 24.44 4.41 -24.69
C LYS A 262 23.19 5.30 -24.69
N PHE A 263 22.00 4.71 -24.69
CA PHE A 263 20.74 5.46 -24.61
C PHE A 263 20.64 6.30 -23.32
N LEU A 264 21.07 5.79 -22.17
CA LEU A 264 21.12 6.57 -20.92
C LEU A 264 22.04 7.80 -21.07
N ILE A 265 23.22 7.62 -21.67
CA ILE A 265 24.15 8.73 -21.94
C ILE A 265 23.52 9.76 -22.88
N ASP A 266 22.85 9.31 -23.95
CA ASP A 266 22.15 10.19 -24.90
C ASP A 266 20.98 10.95 -24.24
N CYS A 267 20.42 10.38 -23.17
CA CYS A 267 19.41 11.03 -22.33
C CYS A 267 20.00 11.97 -21.26
N ASN A 268 21.33 12.17 -21.23
CA ASN A 268 22.04 12.95 -20.23
C ASN A 268 21.87 12.41 -18.79
N ILE A 269 21.66 11.10 -18.67
CA ILE A 269 21.58 10.41 -17.38
C ILE A 269 23.00 10.06 -16.90
N THR A 270 23.26 10.25 -15.61
CA THR A 270 24.57 9.94 -15.02
C THR A 270 24.82 8.44 -15.03
N VAL A 271 25.83 8.03 -15.81
CA VAL A 271 26.36 6.65 -15.80
C VAL A 271 27.66 6.61 -15.01
N ASP A 272 27.65 5.90 -13.88
CA ASP A 272 28.84 5.59 -13.10
C ASP A 272 29.68 4.54 -13.82
N THR A 273 30.74 4.99 -14.46
CA THR A 273 31.61 4.14 -15.27
C THR A 273 32.47 3.21 -14.42
N ASP A 274 32.61 3.45 -13.12
CA ASP A 274 33.41 2.57 -12.26
C ASP A 274 32.75 1.19 -12.12
N LEU A 275 31.42 1.14 -12.15
CA LEU A 275 30.64 -0.10 -12.18
C LEU A 275 30.82 -0.91 -13.46
N LEU A 276 31.34 -0.29 -14.52
CA LEU A 276 31.58 -0.94 -15.81
C LEU A 276 32.99 -1.53 -15.93
N LYS A 277 33.93 -1.29 -14.99
CA LYS A 277 35.36 -1.65 -15.15
C LYS A 277 35.62 -3.12 -15.49
N ASN A 278 34.78 -4.02 -14.97
CA ASN A 278 34.91 -5.46 -15.19
C ASN A 278 34.15 -5.96 -16.42
N ARG A 279 33.52 -5.06 -17.19
CA ARG A 279 32.72 -5.38 -18.36
C ARG A 279 33.52 -5.24 -19.65
N ASP A 280 33.29 -6.18 -20.56
CA ASP A 280 33.83 -6.21 -21.92
C ASP A 280 33.53 -4.94 -22.72
N LEU A 281 32.40 -4.28 -22.43
CA LEU A 281 31.97 -3.03 -23.07
C LEU A 281 32.57 -1.73 -22.48
N TYR A 282 33.38 -1.82 -21.41
CA TYR A 282 33.89 -0.65 -20.66
C TYR A 282 34.54 0.41 -21.53
N ASN A 283 35.56 0.01 -22.30
CA ASN A 283 36.36 0.94 -23.10
C ASN A 283 35.52 1.65 -24.16
N GLU A 284 34.59 0.94 -24.78
CA GLU A 284 33.69 1.50 -25.80
C GLU A 284 32.74 2.53 -25.20
N ILE A 285 32.16 2.26 -24.03
CA ILE A 285 31.28 3.20 -23.34
C ILE A 285 32.03 4.45 -22.88
N ILE A 286 33.27 4.32 -22.36
CA ILE A 286 34.10 5.47 -22.01
C ILE A 286 34.36 6.37 -23.22
N GLN A 287 34.72 5.76 -24.37
CA GLN A 287 34.95 6.51 -25.60
C GLN A 287 33.67 7.20 -26.08
N TYR A 288 32.54 6.50 -26.04
CA TYR A 288 31.24 7.05 -26.42
C TYR A 288 30.82 8.24 -25.54
N LYS A 289 31.01 8.13 -24.22
CA LYS A 289 30.71 9.21 -23.25
C LYS A 289 31.53 10.47 -23.53
N LYS A 290 32.83 10.33 -23.84
CA LYS A 290 33.71 11.47 -24.20
C LYS A 290 33.25 12.19 -25.47
N LEU A 291 32.91 11.44 -26.51
CA LEU A 291 32.43 12.01 -27.77
C LEU A 291 31.14 12.82 -27.57
N ASN A 292 30.22 12.32 -26.72
CA ASN A 292 28.98 13.02 -26.40
C ASN A 292 29.20 14.29 -25.56
N SER A 293 30.10 14.27 -24.57
CA SER A 293 30.41 15.50 -23.79
C SER A 293 31.01 16.60 -24.67
N ASP A 294 31.86 16.23 -25.62
CA ASP A 294 32.49 17.17 -26.54
C ASP A 294 31.45 17.75 -27.53
N ALA A 295 30.48 16.96 -27.97
CA ALA A 295 29.39 17.42 -28.83
C ALA A 295 28.44 18.41 -28.12
N SER A 296 28.07 18.16 -26.86
CA SER A 296 27.22 19.06 -26.07
C SER A 296 27.91 20.40 -25.77
N SER A 297 29.23 20.42 -25.60
CA SER A 297 30.00 21.65 -25.36
C SER A 297 30.13 22.56 -26.60
N ASN A 298 29.99 22.00 -27.80
CA ASN A 298 30.11 22.72 -29.08
C ASN A 298 28.78 23.32 -29.59
N LEU A 299 27.65 23.09 -28.90
CA LEU A 299 26.33 23.60 -29.27
C LEU A 299 25.99 24.96 -28.65
N ASN A 300 26.96 25.69 -28.08
CA ASN A 300 26.74 27.03 -27.54
C ASN A 300 27.60 28.09 -28.26
N PRO A 301 27.02 28.75 -29.28
CA PRO A 301 27.21 30.19 -29.39
C PRO A 301 25.90 30.89 -29.80
N GLY A 302 25.26 31.60 -28.86
CA GLY A 302 24.24 32.58 -29.24
C GLY A 302 23.17 32.85 -28.19
N ARG A 303 23.52 33.66 -27.20
CA ARG A 303 22.54 34.57 -26.57
C ARG A 303 21.78 35.29 -27.69
N ILE A 304 20.48 35.00 -27.85
CA ILE A 304 19.56 36.04 -28.28
C ILE A 304 19.25 36.81 -27.01
N VAL A 305 19.94 37.94 -26.84
CA VAL A 305 19.53 38.99 -25.92
C VAL A 305 18.20 39.53 -26.44
N LEU A 306 17.26 39.68 -25.50
CA LEU A 306 15.91 40.24 -25.63
C LEU A 306 15.75 41.34 -26.70
#